data_AF-A0A183FET3-F1
#
_entry.id   AF-A0A183FET3-F1
#
_cell.length_a   1.000
_cell.length_b   1.000
_cell.length_c   1.000
_cell.angle_alpha   90.00
_cell.angle_beta   90.00
_cell.angle_gamma   90.00
#
_symmetry.space_group_name_H-M   'P 1'
#
loop_
_entity.id
_entity.type
_entity.pdbx_description
1 polymer ?
#
loop_
_entity_poly.entity_id
_entity_poly.type
_entity_poly.pdbx_seq_one_letter_code
_entity_poly.pdbx_strand_id
1 'polypeptide(L)' 'MGGFAMAVAFPVDAFWLLNQPALFKVFMRGYRVPDSREADEEIARFKEQLLDEYESFLRQQMAFEEARHEMRGASRKRI' A
#
# COMPACT_ATOMS: atom_id res chain seq x y z
N MET A 1 35.55 -21.66 13.64
CA MET A 1 35.08 -21.14 12.34
C MET A 1 33.90 -21.91 11.71
N GLY A 2 33.45 -23.05 12.25
CA GLY A 2 32.32 -23.80 11.63
C GLY A 2 30.91 -23.29 11.94
N GLY A 3 30.67 -22.75 13.14
CA GLY A 3 29.32 -22.32 13.57
C GLY A 3 28.77 -21.11 12.82
N PHE A 4 29.62 -20.15 12.47
CA PHE A 4 29.21 -18.96 11.71
C PHE A 4 28.85 -19.29 10.27
N ALA A 5 29.63 -20.16 9.61
CA ALA A 5 29.32 -20.62 8.26
C ALA A 5 27.98 -21.39 8.22
N MET A 6 27.71 -22.23 9.21
CA MET A 6 26.40 -22.89 9.38
C MET A 6 25.27 -21.88 9.61
N ALA A 7 25.48 -20.88 10.47
CA ALA A 7 24.46 -19.87 10.77
C ALA A 7 24.09 -19.00 9.57
N VAL A 8 24.99 -18.83 8.59
CA VAL A 8 24.74 -18.07 7.36
C VAL A 8 24.25 -18.96 6.22
N ALA A 9 24.86 -20.14 6.02
CA ALA A 9 24.47 -21.06 4.95
C ALA A 9 23.10 -21.69 5.22
N PHE A 10 22.82 -22.12 6.46
CA PHE A 10 21.56 -22.77 6.82
C PHE A 10 20.30 -21.98 6.44
N PRO A 11 20.13 -20.69 6.79
CA PRO A 11 18.93 -19.94 6.41
C PRO A 11 18.82 -19.73 4.89
N VAL A 12 19.94 -19.59 4.19
CA VAL A 12 19.95 -19.44 2.72
C VAL A 12 19.55 -20.74 2.04
N ASP A 13 20.15 -21.86 2.46
CA ASP A 13 19.86 -23.19 1.91
C ASP A 13 18.44 -23.64 2.27
N ALA A 14 17.99 -23.38 3.50
CA ALA A 14 16.62 -23.64 3.94
C ALA A 14 15.60 -22.80 3.17
N PHE A 15 15.90 -21.52 2.90
CA PHE A 15 15.04 -20.67 2.07
C PHE A 15 14.87 -21.25 0.67
N TRP A 16 15.96 -21.61 -0.02
CA TRP A 16 15.87 -22.17 -1.37
C TRP A 16 15.19 -23.53 -1.42
N LEU A 17 15.42 -24.39 -0.42
CA LEU A 17 14.79 -25.70 -0.33
C LEU A 17 13.27 -25.56 -0.09
N LEU A 18 12.86 -24.71 0.85
CA LEU A 18 11.45 -24.55 1.22
C LEU A 18 10.67 -23.67 0.25
N ASN A 19 11.34 -22.82 -0.53
CA ASN A 19 10.71 -22.04 -1.60
C ASN A 19 10.39 -22.86 -2.86
N GLN A 20 10.65 -24.18 -2.85
CA GLN A 20 10.25 -25.03 -3.97
C GLN A 20 8.72 -25.14 -4.08
N PRO A 21 8.14 -24.95 -5.28
CA PRO A 21 6.68 -24.97 -5.48
C PRO A 21 6.04 -26.31 -5.06
N ALA A 22 6.79 -27.41 -5.12
CA ALA A 22 6.32 -28.73 -4.73
C ALA A 22 6.08 -28.84 -3.22
N LEU A 23 7.01 -28.35 -2.39
CA LEU A 23 6.87 -28.35 -0.93
C LEU A 23 5.81 -27.34 -0.48
N PHE A 24 5.78 -26.15 -1.10
CA PHE A 24 4.72 -25.17 -0.87
C PHE A 24 3.33 -25.76 -1.18
N LYS A 25 3.16 -26.45 -2.31
CA LYS A 25 1.89 -27.10 -2.68
C LYS A 25 1.48 -28.21 -1.72
N VAL A 26 2.42 -28.99 -1.19
CA VAL A 26 2.15 -30.02 -0.18
C VAL A 26 1.75 -29.38 1.15
N PHE A 27 2.45 -28.33 1.59
CA PHE A 27 2.12 -27.60 2.81
C PHE A 27 0.74 -26.91 2.71
N MET A 28 0.43 -26.35 1.55
CA MET A 28 -0.87 -25.73 1.26
C MET A 28 -1.98 -26.75 0.95
N ARG A 29 -1.67 -28.06 0.90
CA ARG A 29 -2.63 -29.12 0.54
C ARG A 29 -3.60 -29.35 1.71
N GLY A 30 -4.69 -28.58 1.72
CA GLY A 30 -5.68 -28.57 2.79
C GLY A 30 -5.76 -27.23 3.52
N TYR A 31 -4.89 -26.27 3.19
CA TYR A 31 -5.05 -24.89 3.64
C TYR A 31 -6.27 -24.29 2.93
N ARG A 32 -7.38 -24.20 3.65
CA ARG A 32 -8.57 -23.49 3.20
C ARG A 32 -8.26 -22.01 3.34
N VAL A 33 -8.07 -21.33 2.20
CA VAL A 33 -7.95 -19.87 2.19
C VAL A 33 -9.17 -19.34 2.96
N PRO A 34 -8.97 -18.62 4.09
CA PRO A 34 -10.09 -18.07 4.84
C PRO A 34 -10.90 -17.19 3.88
N ASP A 35 -12.22 -17.32 3.93
CA ASP A 35 -13.14 -16.60 3.05
C ASP A 35 -12.95 -15.10 3.29
N SER A 36 -12.18 -14.44 2.43
CA SER A 36 -11.67 -13.07 2.64
C SER A 36 -12.74 -12.01 2.38
N ARG A 37 -14.01 -12.40 2.26
CA ARG A 37 -15.12 -11.51 1.92
C ARG A 37 -15.25 -10.34 2.89
N GLU A 38 -15.04 -10.59 4.19
CA GLU A 38 -15.03 -9.52 5.19
C GLU A 38 -13.85 -8.55 4.99
N ALA A 39 -12.66 -9.06 4.68
CA ALA A 39 -11.49 -8.23 4.39
C ALA A 39 -11.63 -7.45 3.08
N ASP A 40 -12.25 -8.06 2.05
CA ASP A 40 -12.53 -7.41 0.77
C ASP A 40 -13.57 -6.29 0.94
N GLU A 41 -14.58 -6.49 1.80
CA GLU A 41 -15.55 -5.45 2.17
C GLU A 41 -14.92 -4.29 2.95
N GLU A 42 -14.00 -4.59 3.88
CA GLU A 42 -13.24 -3.55 4.59
C GLU A 42 -12.33 -2.75 3.65
N ILE A 43 -11.66 -3.42 2.70
CA ILE A 43 -10.83 -2.76 1.67
C ILE A 43 -11.70 -1.91 0.75
N ALA A 44 -12.91 -2.36 0.40
CA ALA A 44 -13.84 -1.58 -0.41
C ALA A 44 -14.27 -0.29 0.30
N ARG A 45 -14.67 -0.39 1.57
CA ARG A 45 -15.04 0.79 2.39
C ARG A 45 -13.88 1.75 2.59
N PHE A 46 -12.67 1.23 2.80
CA PHE A 46 -11.47 2.06 2.93
C PHE A 46 -11.17 2.83 1.63
N LYS A 47 -11.34 2.20 0.46
CA LYS A 47 -11.18 2.86 -0.83
C LYS A 47 -12.19 3.98 -1.06
N GLU A 48 -13.45 3.78 -0.67
CA GLU A 48 -14.49 4.81 -0.76
C GLU A 48 -14.14 6.03 0.11
N GLN A 49 -13.71 5.81 1.36
CA GLN A 49 -13.28 6.90 2.25
C GLN A 49 -12.10 7.68 1.66
N LEU A 50 -11.14 6.99 1.05
CA LEU A 50 -9.98 7.61 0.40
C LEU A 50 -10.36 8.48 -0.80
N LEU A 51 -11.36 8.06 -1.58
CA LEU A 51 -11.87 8.84 -2.72
C LEU A 51 -12.53 10.14 -2.27
N ASP A 52 -13.37 10.07 -1.24
CA ASP A 52 -14.04 11.25 -0.68
C ASP A 52 -13.03 12.25 -0.08
N GLU A 53 -12.02 11.75 0.65
CA GLU A 53 -10.97 12.60 1.23
C GLU A 53 -10.12 13.25 0.13
N TYR A 54 -9.80 12.50 -0.92
CA TYR A 54 -9.04 13.01 -2.07
C TYR A 54 -9.80 14.08 -2.86
N GLU A 55 -11.10 13.88 -3.12
CA GLU A 55 -11.94 14.91 -3.75
C GLU A 55 -12.01 16.18 -2.91
N SER A 56 -12.15 16.04 -1.59
CA SER A 56 -12.21 17.19 -0.69
C SER A 56 -10.89 18.00 -0.72
N PHE A 57 -9.77 17.30 -0.79
CA PHE A 57 -8.44 17.90 -0.88
C PHE A 57 -8.22 18.63 -2.22
N LEU A 58 -8.67 18.05 -3.33
CA LEU A 58 -8.61 18.70 -4.64
C LEU A 58 -9.47 19.98 -4.69
N ARG A 59 -10.66 19.95 -4.10
CA ARG A 59 -11.52 21.15 -4.00
C ARG A 59 -10.87 22.24 -3.16
N GLN A 60 -10.22 21.88 -2.06
CA GLN A 60 -9.48 22.84 -1.23
C GLN A 60 -8.28 23.45 -1.97
N GLN A 61 -7.54 22.67 -2.76
CA GLN A 61 -6.45 23.20 -3.58
C GLN A 61 -6.95 24.16 -4.67
N MET A 62 -8.06 23.84 -5.35
CA MET A 62 -8.66 24.74 -6.34
C MET A 62 -9.11 26.07 -5.71
N ALA A 63 -9.79 26.02 -4.55
CA ALA A 63 -10.22 27.22 -3.83
C ALA A 63 -9.02 28.08 -3.38
N PHE A 64 -7.90 27.46 -2.99
CA PHE A 64 -6.68 28.17 -2.64
C PHE A 64 -6.02 28.82 -3.86
N GLU A 65 -5.99 28.13 -5.00
CA GLU A 65 -5.44 28.67 -6.25
C GLU A 65 -6.28 29.85 -6.78
N GLU A 66 -7.61 29.73 -6.74
CA GLU A 66 -8.53 30.81 -7.12
C GLU A 66 -8.35 32.05 -6.23
N ALA A 67 -8.29 31.88 -4.92
CA ALA A 67 -8.02 32.98 -3.98
C ALA A 67 -6.64 33.62 -4.24
N ARG A 68 -5.62 32.81 -4.56
CA ARG A 68 -4.28 33.31 -4.92
C ARG A 68 -4.31 34.09 -6.23
N HIS A 69 -5.09 33.66 -7.21
CA HIS A 69 -5.25 34.33 -8.49
C HIS A 69 -5.97 35.69 -8.31
N GLU A 70 -7.02 35.74 -7.49
CA GLU A 70 -7.72 36.99 -7.15
C GLU A 70 -6.83 38.00 -6.42
N MET A 71 -6.03 37.55 -5.45
CA MET A 71 -5.08 38.43 -4.74
C MET A 71 -4.00 38.98 -5.68
N ARG A 72 -3.49 38.16 -6.61
CA ARG A 72 -2.53 38.61 -7.64
C ARG A 72 -3.16 39.62 -8.60
N GLY A 73 -4.41 39.42 -9.00
CA GLY A 73 -5.16 40.36 -9.83
C GLY A 73 -5.48 41.68 -9.12
N ALA A 74 -5.87 41.61 -7.84
CA ALA A 74 -6.17 42.78 -7.01
C ALA A 74 -4.92 43.63 -6.69
N SER A 75 -3.74 43.02 -6.62
CA SER A 75 -2.47 43.74 -6.46
C SER A 75 -2.03 44.47 -7.74
N ARG A 76 -2.46 44.00 -8.92
CA ARG A 76 -2.11 44.60 -10.22
C ARG A 76 -3.01 45.78 -10.60
N LYS A 77 -4.22 45.88 -10.04
CA LYS A 77 -5.15 47.03 -10.24
C LYS A 77 -4.89 48.23 -9.30
N ARG A 78 -3.91 48.12 -8.40
CA ARG A 78 -3.63 49.11 -7.34
C ARG A 78 -2.38 49.97 -7.61
N ILE A 79 -1.82 49.90 -8.82
CA ILE A 79 -0.72 50.71 -9.36
C ILE A 79 -1.27 51.41 -10.60
#